data_AF-A0A0F9KX37-F1
#
_entry.id   AF-A0A0F9KX37-F1
#
_cell.length_a   1.000
_cell.length_b   1.000
_cell.length_c   1.000
_cell.angle_alpha   90.00
_cell.angle_beta   90.00
_cell.angle_gamma   90.00
#
_symmetry.space_group_name_H-M   'P 1'
#
loop_
_entity.id
_entity.type
_entity.pdbx_description
1 polymer ?
#
loop_
_entity_poly.entity_id
_entity_poly.type
_entity_poly.pdbx_seq_one_letter_code
_entity_poly.pdbx_strand_id
1 'polypeptide(L)'
;MRVAESILVLSASGIVSGAVAVDRQRSRSYRRRYKRADATPAQQEVRDAFGFIDRVWRNLGPGLQQAWRDWESWRPNFGYNRFQKVNIPRRLAGLPLITDPVTIHP
;
A
#
# COMPACT_ATOMS: atom_id res chain seq x y z
N MET A 1 14.86 -14.82 -23.10
CA MET A 1 14.90 -15.13 -21.65
C MET A 1 15.99 -14.27 -21.02
N ARG A 2 15.66 -13.33 -20.14
CA ARG A 2 16.64 -12.58 -19.34
C ARG A 2 16.15 -12.59 -17.91
N VAL A 3 16.91 -13.24 -17.05
CA VAL A 3 16.54 -13.58 -15.67
C VAL A 3 16.40 -12.30 -14.85
N ALA A 4 15.29 -12.26 -14.10
CA ALA A 4 14.97 -11.28 -13.08
C ALA A 4 15.94 -11.42 -11.91
N GLU A 5 16.51 -10.31 -11.45
CA GLU A 5 17.34 -10.31 -10.24
C GLU A 5 16.52 -10.79 -9.04
N SER A 6 17.12 -11.71 -8.29
CA SER A 6 16.58 -12.35 -7.10
C SER A 6 17.25 -11.76 -5.86
N ILE A 7 16.48 -11.53 -4.78
CA ILE A 7 17.05 -11.36 -3.45
C ILE A 7 16.24 -12.19 -2.43
N LEU A 8 17.01 -12.86 -1.57
CA LEU A 8 16.58 -13.62 -0.40
C LEU A 8 15.90 -12.70 0.63
N VAL A 9 14.69 -13.09 1.05
CA VAL A 9 13.88 -12.39 2.05
C VAL A 9 13.95 -13.14 3.36
N LEU A 10 14.49 -12.52 4.41
CA LEU A 10 14.20 -12.89 5.80
C LEU A 10 14.44 -11.68 6.71
N SER A 11 13.36 -11.07 7.23
CA SER A 11 13.40 -10.44 8.56
C SER A 11 12.00 -10.36 9.19
N ALA A 12 11.91 -10.68 10.48
CA ALA A 12 10.68 -10.76 11.27
C ALA A 12 10.10 -9.39 11.67
N SER A 13 10.67 -8.28 11.20
CA SER A 13 10.30 -6.91 11.58
C SER A 13 9.31 -6.24 10.61
N GLY A 14 8.87 -6.92 9.56
CA GLY A 14 8.02 -6.34 8.51
C GLY A 14 8.76 -5.37 7.59
N ILE A 15 10.09 -5.29 7.68
CA ILE A 15 10.95 -4.59 6.74
C ILE A 15 11.31 -5.56 5.62
N VAL A 16 10.96 -5.19 4.38
CA VAL A 16 11.32 -5.97 3.18
C VAL A 16 12.80 -5.75 2.89
N SER A 17 13.65 -6.60 3.46
CA SER A 17 15.06 -6.73 3.09
C SER A 17 15.20 -7.67 1.90
N GLY A 18 14.72 -7.22 0.72
CA GLY A 18 14.93 -7.94 -0.53
C GLY A 18 14.50 -7.18 -1.77
N ALA A 19 15.19 -7.38 -2.90
CA ALA A 19 14.81 -6.89 -4.22
C ALA A 19 13.42 -7.41 -4.56
N VAL A 20 12.52 -6.45 -4.65
CA VAL A 20 11.21 -6.61 -5.25
C VAL A 20 11.36 -6.31 -6.73
N ALA A 21 11.24 -7.34 -7.58
CA ALA A 21 11.18 -7.15 -9.01
C ALA A 21 9.81 -6.58 -9.40
N VAL A 22 9.74 -5.26 -9.60
CA VAL A 22 8.52 -4.58 -10.07
C VAL A 22 8.56 -4.47 -11.59
N ASP A 23 7.84 -5.35 -12.26
CA ASP A 23 7.60 -5.23 -13.71
C ASP A 23 6.69 -4.02 -13.97
N ARG A 24 7.26 -2.94 -14.53
CA ARG A 24 6.56 -1.70 -14.86
C ARG A 24 5.51 -1.84 -15.97
N GLN A 25 5.68 -2.81 -16.89
CA GLN A 25 4.69 -3.08 -17.94
C GLN A 25 3.50 -3.84 -17.38
N ARG A 26 3.72 -4.82 -16.49
CA ARG A 26 2.64 -5.54 -15.79
C ARG A 26 1.97 -4.72 -14.70
N SER A 27 2.69 -3.78 -14.07
CA SER A 27 2.11 -2.93 -13.02
C SER A 27 1.21 -1.80 -13.57
N ARG A 28 1.29 -1.46 -14.86
CA ARG A 28 0.31 -0.58 -15.54
C ARG A 28 -1.11 -1.13 -15.49
N SER A 29 -1.27 -2.46 -15.48
CA SER A 29 -2.57 -3.13 -15.37
C SER A 29 -3.33 -2.64 -14.13
N TYR A 30 -2.68 -2.66 -12.97
CA TYR A 30 -3.28 -2.38 -11.67
C TYR A 30 -3.74 -0.92 -11.51
N ARG A 31 -3.30 -0.02 -12.40
CA ARG A 31 -3.71 1.40 -12.40
C ARG A 31 -4.89 1.70 -13.34
N ARG A 32 -5.37 0.74 -14.15
CA ARG A 32 -6.53 0.96 -15.02
C ARG A 32 -7.84 0.83 -14.23
N ARG A 33 -8.79 1.75 -14.47
CA ARG A 33 -10.20 1.55 -14.10
C ARG A 33 -10.74 0.37 -14.91
N TYR A 34 -10.68 -0.82 -14.32
CA TYR A 34 -11.24 -2.03 -14.94
C TYR A 34 -12.76 -1.90 -15.10
N LYS A 35 -13.32 -2.29 -16.25
CA LYS A 35 -14.77 -2.42 -16.44
C LYS A 35 -15.32 -3.29 -15.30
N ARG A 36 -16.45 -2.89 -14.71
CA ARG A 36 -17.02 -3.54 -13.50
C ARG A 36 -17.32 -5.03 -13.68
N ALA A 37 -17.56 -5.48 -14.92
CA ALA A 37 -18.07 -6.81 -15.23
C ALA A 37 -17.05 -7.96 -15.06
N ASP A 38 -15.75 -7.73 -15.24
CA ASP A 38 -14.76 -8.83 -15.32
C ASP A 38 -13.50 -8.57 -14.48
N ALA A 39 -13.67 -8.28 -13.18
CA ALA A 39 -12.50 -8.27 -12.30
C ALA A 39 -12.05 -9.71 -12.03
N THR A 40 -10.81 -10.02 -12.39
CA THR A 40 -10.17 -11.26 -11.92
C THR A 40 -10.16 -11.32 -10.39
N PRO A 41 -10.09 -12.51 -9.75
CA PRO A 41 -10.05 -12.61 -8.29
C PRO A 41 -8.99 -11.71 -7.64
N ALA A 42 -7.78 -11.64 -8.21
CA ALA A 42 -6.71 -10.76 -7.73
C ALA A 42 -7.06 -9.26 -7.86
N GLN A 43 -7.77 -8.86 -8.91
CA GLN A 43 -8.23 -7.46 -9.05
C GLN A 43 -9.35 -7.14 -8.07
N GLN A 44 -10.22 -8.11 -7.76
CA GLN A 44 -11.26 -7.94 -6.77
C GLN A 44 -10.66 -7.80 -5.37
N GLU A 45 -9.67 -8.63 -5.02
CA GLU A 45 -8.94 -8.53 -3.76
C GLU A 45 -8.28 -7.15 -3.56
N VAL A 46 -7.64 -6.62 -4.61
CA VAL A 46 -7.08 -5.27 -4.58
C VAL A 46 -8.16 -4.22 -4.39
N ARG A 47 -9.29 -4.31 -5.10
CA ARG A 47 -10.42 -3.38 -4.94
C ARG A 47 -10.98 -3.41 -3.52
N ASP A 48 -11.11 -4.59 -2.94
CA ASP A 48 -11.63 -4.78 -1.59
C ASP A 48 -10.65 -4.21 -0.56
N ALA A 49 -9.34 -4.38 -0.76
CA ALA A 49 -8.32 -3.74 0.05
C ALA A 49 -8.40 -2.21 -0.04
N PHE A 50 -8.52 -1.65 -1.25
CA PHE A 50 -8.71 -0.20 -1.42
C PHE A 50 -9.95 0.31 -0.71
N GLY A 51 -11.10 -0.35 -0.90
CA GLY A 51 -12.36 0.03 -0.26
C GLY A 51 -12.32 -0.10 1.26
N PHE A 52 -11.64 -1.11 1.77
CA PHE A 52 -11.40 -1.27 3.20
C PHE A 52 -10.55 -0.14 3.76
N ILE A 53 -9.40 0.15 3.15
CA ILE A 53 -8.49 1.21 3.60
C ILE A 53 -9.12 2.60 3.49
N ASP A 54 -9.90 2.89 2.44
CA ASP A 54 -10.66 4.13 2.33
C ASP A 54 -11.65 4.30 3.49
N ARG A 55 -12.38 3.24 3.87
CA ARG A 55 -13.25 3.27 5.06
C ARG A 55 -12.47 3.51 6.35
N VAL A 56 -11.32 2.85 6.52
CA VAL A 56 -10.47 3.06 7.70
C VAL A 56 -10.01 4.52 7.77
N TRP A 57 -9.56 5.11 6.66
CA TRP A 57 -9.17 6.51 6.62
C TRP A 57 -10.30 7.44 7.06
N ARG A 58 -11.51 7.23 6.54
CA ARG A 58 -12.69 8.04 6.91
C ARG A 58 -13.07 7.90 8.39
N ASN A 59 -12.79 6.75 8.98
CA ASN A 59 -13.04 6.47 10.40
C ASN A 59 -11.89 6.88 11.32
N LEU A 60 -10.73 7.30 10.78
CA LEU A 60 -9.68 7.91 11.59
C LEU A 60 -10.19 9.22 12.15
N GLY A 61 -9.95 9.45 13.44
CA GLY A 61 -10.19 10.75 14.06
C GLY A 61 -9.39 11.85 13.35
N PRO A 62 -9.86 13.11 13.42
CA PRO A 62 -9.23 14.24 12.71
C PRO A 62 -7.76 14.43 13.09
N GLY A 63 -7.39 14.16 14.34
CA GLY A 63 -5.99 14.23 14.81
C GLY A 63 -5.07 13.24 14.10
N LEU A 64 -5.50 12.00 13.92
CA LEU A 64 -4.71 10.98 13.20
C LEU A 64 -4.64 11.29 11.70
N GLN A 65 -5.74 11.76 11.09
CA GLN A 65 -5.69 12.20 9.70
C GLN A 65 -4.70 13.36 9.52
N GLN A 66 -4.63 14.28 10.47
CA GLN A 66 -3.67 15.38 10.45
C GLN A 66 -2.24 14.87 10.63
N ALA A 67 -1.99 13.94 11.55
CA ALA A 67 -0.68 13.30 11.72
C ALA A 67 -0.18 12.69 10.39
N TRP A 68 -1.05 12.07 9.59
CA TRP A 68 -0.68 11.56 8.26
C TRP A 68 -0.38 12.64 7.22
N ARG A 69 -1.02 13.81 7.33
CA ARG A 69 -0.71 14.97 6.50
C ARG A 69 0.64 15.59 6.87
N ASP A 70 0.98 15.58 8.15
CA ASP A 70 2.22 16.16 8.66
C ASP A 70 3.41 15.20 8.49
N TRP A 71 3.17 13.89 8.58
CA TRP A 71 4.18 12.86 8.37
C TRP A 71 4.71 12.90 6.93
N GLU A 72 6.03 13.02 6.79
CA GLU A 72 6.73 13.23 5.52
C GLU A 72 6.12 14.37 4.67
N SER A 73 5.73 15.49 5.29
CA SER A 73 5.15 16.66 4.61
C SER A 73 6.04 17.23 3.50
N TRP A 74 7.36 17.03 3.59
CA TRP A 74 8.34 17.39 2.57
C TRP A 74 8.26 16.55 1.27
N ARG A 75 7.59 15.38 1.30
CA ARG A 75 7.41 14.56 0.11
C ARG A 75 6.17 14.99 -0.68
N PRO A 76 6.24 14.98 -2.02
CA PRO A 76 5.08 15.23 -2.85
C PRO A 76 4.08 14.08 -2.67
N ASN A 77 2.99 14.34 -1.94
CA ASN A 77 1.73 13.57 -1.86
C ASN A 77 0.93 14.02 -0.62
N PHE A 78 -0.40 13.89 -0.65
CA PHE A 78 -1.25 14.20 0.49
C PHE A 78 -1.29 13.05 1.51
N GLY A 79 -1.58 13.35 2.78
CA GLY A 79 -1.61 12.37 3.87
C GLY A 79 -2.49 11.14 3.59
N TYR A 80 -3.63 11.33 2.92
CA TYR A 80 -4.48 10.23 2.45
C TYR A 80 -3.74 9.27 1.50
N ASN A 81 -3.03 9.81 0.50
CA ASN A 81 -2.28 8.99 -0.45
C ASN A 81 -1.15 8.23 0.24
N ARG A 82 -0.49 8.86 1.23
CA ARG A 82 0.53 8.20 2.06
C ARG A 82 -0.08 7.07 2.89
N PHE A 83 -1.18 7.32 3.57
CA PHE A 83 -1.92 6.32 4.34
C PHE A 83 -2.29 5.10 3.48
N GLN A 84 -2.84 5.33 2.28
CA GLN A 84 -3.17 4.27 1.33
C GLN A 84 -1.94 3.48 0.88
N LYS A 85 -0.85 4.19 0.52
CA LYS A 85 0.37 3.58 0.02
C LYS A 85 1.02 2.64 1.07
N VAL A 86 0.94 2.99 2.34
CA VAL A 86 1.44 2.15 3.44
C VAL A 86 0.49 0.99 3.73
N ASN A 87 -0.82 1.25 3.84
CA ASN A 87 -1.75 0.28 4.42
C ASN A 87 -2.37 -0.70 3.40
N ILE A 88 -2.45 -0.37 2.12
CA ILE A 88 -2.99 -1.30 1.11
C ILE A 88 -2.11 -2.54 0.96
N PRO A 89 -0.77 -2.45 0.77
CA PRO A 89 0.08 -3.63 0.74
C PRO A 89 0.04 -4.44 2.03
N ARG A 90 -0.05 -3.77 3.20
CA ARG A 90 -0.18 -4.43 4.50
C ARG A 90 -1.48 -5.23 4.59
N ARG A 91 -2.60 -4.66 4.12
CA ARG A 91 -3.89 -5.36 4.09
C ARG A 91 -3.86 -6.61 3.21
N LEU A 92 -3.25 -6.51 2.03
CA LEU A 92 -3.07 -7.62 1.10
C LEU A 92 -2.14 -8.71 1.67
N ALA A 93 -1.13 -8.31 2.46
CA ALA A 93 -0.23 -9.22 3.15
C ALA A 93 -0.77 -9.76 4.49
N GLY A 94 -2.00 -9.41 4.89
CA GLY A 94 -2.58 -9.81 6.19
C GLY A 94 -1.89 -9.19 7.41
N LEU A 95 -1.15 -8.10 7.23
CA LEU A 95 -0.43 -7.41 8.30
C LEU A 95 -1.33 -6.39 9.01
N PRO A 96 -1.07 -6.10 10.31
CA PRO A 96 -1.76 -5.05 11.04
C PRO A 96 -1.61 -3.69 10.35
N LEU A 97 -2.70 -2.91 10.30
CA LEU A 97 -2.66 -1.56 9.76
C LEU A 97 -1.89 -0.62 10.69
N ILE A 98 -1.23 0.37 10.09
CA ILE A 98 -0.63 1.49 10.79
C ILE A 98 -1.62 2.65 10.72
N THR A 99 -2.23 2.98 11.85
CA THR A 99 -3.20 4.08 11.97
C THR A 99 -2.54 5.38 12.41
N ASP A 100 -1.47 5.30 13.19
CA ASP A 100 -0.65 6.43 13.62
C ASP A 100 0.71 6.38 12.90
N PRO A 101 1.02 7.37 12.04
CA PRO A 101 2.26 7.37 11.27
C PRO A 101 3.51 7.59 12.15
N VAL A 102 3.37 8.05 13.39
CA VAL A 102 4.51 8.21 14.33
C VAL A 102 5.14 6.86 14.68
N THR A 103 4.38 5.77 14.57
CA THR A 103 4.89 4.40 14.77
C THR A 103 5.76 3.90 13.61
N ILE A 104 5.82 4.64 12.50
CA ILE A 104 6.69 4.34 11.36
C ILE A 104 8.06 4.95 11.69
N HIS A 105 8.93 4.16 12.34
CA HIS A 105 10.30 4.58 12.59
C HIS A 105 11.03 4.86 11.26
N PRO A 106 11.84 5.92 11.17
CA PRO A 106 12.74 6.16 10.04
C PRO A 106 13.83 5.08 9.92
#